data_AF-A0A3E0U262-F1
#
_entry.id   AF-A0A3E0U262-F1
#
_cell.length_a   1.000
_cell.length_b   1.000
_cell.length_c   1.000
_cell.angle_alpha   90.00
_cell.angle_beta   90.00
_cell.angle_gamma   90.00
#
_symmetry.space_group_name_H-M   'P 1'
#
loop_
_entity.id
_entity.type
_entity.pdbx_description
1 polymer ?
#
loop_
_entity_poly.entity_id
_entity_poly.type
_entity_poly.pdbx_seq_one_letter_code
_entity_poly.pdbx_strand_id
1 'polypeptide(L)'
;MKTVRVICSIQEGSLGYNNIKQLEAVISSTYKAHFGADYRLVFAWLDLPYRQSYIAGKLSCASTVQLPVEDGMPADKRHPFMSEICAKWQHITGCSKNEIILVSPDMSEYERMHEAFDARVDEKVRKKTKLRMMLRLIVGYFKKGYLTTSTDL
;
A
#
# COMPACT_ATOMS: atom_id res chain seq x y z
N MET A 1 -7.38 -10.72 16.55
CA MET A 1 -6.32 -10.34 15.57
C MET A 1 -6.91 -9.29 14.64
N LYS A 2 -6.40 -8.06 14.69
CA LYS A 2 -6.87 -6.92 13.87
C LYS A 2 -6.20 -6.96 12.49
N THR A 3 -6.94 -6.80 11.41
CA THR A 3 -6.37 -6.85 10.05
C THR A 3 -6.24 -5.44 9.49
N VAL A 4 -5.04 -5.11 8.99
CA VAL A 4 -4.74 -3.84 8.33
C VAL A 4 -4.48 -4.10 6.86
N ARG A 5 -5.21 -3.42 5.98
CA ARG A 5 -4.99 -3.49 4.54
C ARG A 5 -3.98 -2.42 4.14
N VAL A 6 -2.91 -2.83 3.49
CA VAL A 6 -1.86 -1.94 2.99
C VAL A 6 -1.93 -1.94 1.48
N ILE A 7 -2.05 -0.76 0.89
CA ILE A 7 -2.02 -0.61 -0.58
C ILE A 7 -0.69 0.02 -0.95
N CYS A 8 0.10 -0.69 -1.72
CA CYS A 8 1.37 -0.21 -2.24
C CYS A 8 1.23 -0.04 -3.75
N SER A 9 1.36 1.17 -4.26
CA SER A 9 1.46 1.42 -5.70
C SER A 9 2.91 1.68 -6.07
N ILE A 10 3.41 0.91 -7.03
CA ILE A 10 4.79 1.00 -7.52
C ILE A 10 4.76 1.02 -9.04
N GLN A 11 5.80 1.57 -9.66
CA GLN A 11 5.94 1.43 -11.10
C GLN A 11 6.20 -0.04 -11.45
N GLU A 12 5.58 -0.52 -12.53
CA GLU A 12 5.77 -1.90 -12.99
C GLU A 12 7.26 -2.23 -13.16
N GLY A 13 7.68 -3.38 -12.64
CA GLY A 13 9.08 -3.82 -12.72
C GLY A 13 10.08 -3.03 -11.86
N SER A 14 9.66 -1.99 -11.14
CA SER A 14 10.58 -1.20 -10.30
C SER A 14 11.13 -1.96 -9.09
N LEU A 15 10.39 -2.95 -8.57
CA LEU A 15 10.81 -3.79 -7.46
C LEU A 15 10.74 -5.28 -7.82
N GLY A 16 11.81 -6.00 -7.49
CA GLY A 16 11.85 -7.46 -7.58
C GLY A 16 11.14 -8.14 -6.40
N TYR A 17 10.88 -9.44 -6.56
CA TYR A 17 10.23 -10.28 -5.54
C TYR A 17 10.89 -10.17 -4.15
N ASN A 18 12.22 -10.25 -4.09
CA ASN A 18 12.96 -10.21 -2.82
C ASN A 18 12.72 -8.90 -2.06
N ASN A 19 12.79 -7.76 -2.75
CA ASN A 19 12.54 -6.45 -2.13
C ASN A 19 11.09 -6.36 -1.64
N ILE A 20 10.12 -6.84 -2.43
CA ILE A 20 8.71 -6.85 -2.02
C ILE A 20 8.50 -7.68 -0.75
N LYS A 21 9.01 -8.91 -0.70
CA LYS A 21 8.86 -9.76 0.50
C LYS A 21 9.57 -9.17 1.71
N GLN A 22 10.74 -8.57 1.51
CA GLN A 22 11.48 -7.89 2.58
C GLN A 22 10.69 -6.68 3.10
N LEU A 23 10.10 -5.86 2.22
CA LEU A 23 9.24 -4.73 2.59
C LEU A 23 8.02 -5.21 3.38
N GLU A 24 7.30 -6.23 2.90
CA GLU A 24 6.14 -6.78 3.62
C GLU A 24 6.51 -7.22 5.04
N ALA A 25 7.62 -7.94 5.18
CA ALA A 25 8.11 -8.42 6.47
C ALA A 25 8.49 -7.28 7.41
N VAL A 26 9.27 -6.31 6.90
CA VAL A 26 9.81 -5.20 7.69
C VAL A 26 8.72 -4.19 8.07
N ILE A 27 7.78 -3.91 7.17
CA ILE A 27 6.61 -3.07 7.50
C ILE A 27 5.75 -3.77 8.55
N SER A 28 5.51 -5.08 8.41
CA SER A 28 4.73 -5.85 9.38
C SER A 28 5.36 -5.87 10.77
N SER A 29 6.67 -6.10 10.87
CA SER A 29 7.36 -6.12 12.16
C SER A 29 7.41 -4.73 12.80
N THR A 30 7.65 -3.69 11.99
CA THR A 30 7.65 -2.30 12.47
C THR A 30 6.27 -1.90 12.97
N TYR A 31 5.22 -2.21 12.23
CA TYR A 31 3.84 -1.94 12.66
C TYR A 31 3.55 -2.64 14.00
N LYS A 32 3.90 -3.92 14.13
CA LYS A 32 3.69 -4.64 15.39
C LYS A 32 4.49 -4.08 16.56
N ALA A 33 5.69 -3.56 16.31
CA ALA A 33 6.50 -2.93 17.35
C ALA A 33 5.87 -1.64 17.89
N HIS A 34 5.21 -0.85 17.03
CA HIS A 34 4.55 0.40 17.42
C HIS A 34 3.14 0.20 17.98
N PHE A 35 2.39 -0.78 17.48
CA PHE A 35 0.94 -0.93 17.75
C PHE A 35 0.56 -2.21 18.49
N GLY A 36 1.42 -3.22 18.56
CA GLY A 36 1.17 -4.50 19.22
C GLY A 36 1.17 -5.71 18.29
N ALA A 37 1.39 -6.89 18.87
CA ALA A 37 1.56 -8.14 18.12
C ALA A 37 0.27 -8.72 17.53
N ASP A 38 -0.90 -8.21 17.92
CA ASP A 38 -2.22 -8.70 17.52
C ASP A 38 -2.68 -8.22 16.13
N TYR A 39 -1.87 -7.39 15.47
CA TYR A 39 -2.10 -6.91 14.12
C TYR A 39 -1.59 -7.89 13.05
N ARG A 40 -2.36 -8.03 11.97
CA ARG A 40 -1.98 -8.72 10.74
C ARG A 40 -2.11 -7.75 9.58
N LEU A 41 -1.01 -7.51 8.87
CA LEU A 41 -1.03 -6.70 7.65
C LEU A 41 -1.28 -7.59 6.44
N VAL A 42 -2.09 -7.11 5.51
CA VAL A 42 -2.34 -7.71 4.19
C VAL A 42 -1.99 -6.68 3.15
N PHE A 43 -0.97 -6.98 2.35
CA PHE A 43 -0.47 -6.09 1.32
C PHE A 43 -1.15 -6.38 -0.01
N ALA A 44 -1.57 -5.35 -0.71
CA ALA A 44 -1.97 -5.39 -2.11
C ALA A 44 -1.05 -4.46 -2.90
N TRP A 45 -0.29 -5.04 -3.84
CA TRP A 45 0.60 -4.31 -4.71
C TRP A 45 -0.11 -3.93 -6.01
N LEU A 46 -0.03 -2.66 -6.37
CA LEU A 46 -0.60 -2.11 -7.59
C LEU A 46 0.56 -1.71 -8.50
N ASP A 47 0.73 -2.45 -9.58
CA ASP A 47 1.67 -2.09 -10.63
C ASP A 47 1.06 -0.94 -11.46
N LEU A 48 1.76 0.18 -11.49
CA LEU A 48 1.47 1.33 -12.32
C LEU A 48 2.32 1.23 -13.59
N PRO A 49 1.69 1.22 -14.78
CA PRO A 49 2.42 1.17 -16.03
C PRO A 49 3.37 2.37 -16.17
N TYR A 50 4.42 2.18 -16.96
CA TYR A 50 5.37 3.26 -17.24
C TYR A 50 4.62 4.52 -17.75
N ARG A 51 5.01 5.70 -17.24
CA ARG A 51 4.40 7.01 -17.55
C ARG A 51 2.96 7.24 -17.07
N GLN A 52 2.45 6.47 -16.11
CA GLN A 52 1.12 6.68 -15.52
C GLN A 52 1.12 7.29 -14.12
N SER A 53 2.27 7.77 -13.62
CA SER A 53 2.39 8.44 -12.33
C SER A 53 3.00 9.84 -12.49
N TYR A 54 2.43 10.81 -11.78
CA TYR A 54 2.81 12.22 -11.87
C TYR A 54 2.83 12.86 -10.47
N ILE A 55 3.84 13.68 -10.20
CA ILE A 55 3.92 14.56 -9.02
C ILE A 55 4.15 15.98 -9.52
N ALA A 56 3.33 16.93 -9.05
CA ALA A 56 3.42 18.35 -9.42
C ALA A 56 3.47 18.56 -10.96
N GLY A 57 2.65 17.82 -11.70
CA GLY A 57 2.56 17.90 -13.17
C GLY A 57 3.75 17.28 -13.92
N LYS A 58 4.70 16.65 -13.23
CA LYS A 58 5.86 15.97 -13.83
C LYS A 58 5.75 14.47 -13.64
N LEU A 59 6.25 13.72 -14.63
CA LEU A 59 6.39 12.27 -14.53
C LEU A 59 7.14 11.89 -13.26
N SER A 60 6.65 10.87 -12.56
CA SER A 60 7.20 10.39 -11.31
C SER A 60 7.29 8.87 -11.30
N CYS A 61 8.36 8.36 -10.68
CA CYS A 61 8.52 6.95 -10.36
C CYS A 61 8.28 6.68 -8.86
N ALA A 62 7.77 7.68 -8.13
CA ALA A 62 7.57 7.55 -6.70
C ALA A 62 6.55 6.46 -6.36
N SER A 63 6.91 5.63 -5.37
CA SER A 63 6.00 4.65 -4.80
C SER A 63 5.02 5.34 -3.84
N THR A 64 3.78 4.91 -3.80
CA THR A 64 2.82 5.36 -2.78
C THR A 64 2.42 4.21 -1.88
N VAL A 65 2.44 4.42 -0.58
CA VAL A 65 2.09 3.42 0.43
C VAL A 65 0.97 3.98 1.30
N GLN A 66 -0.19 3.33 1.27
CA GLN A 66 -1.28 3.62 2.19
C GLN A 66 -1.23 2.61 3.34
N LEU A 67 -0.87 3.09 4.52
CA LEU A 67 -0.67 2.28 5.73
C LEU A 67 -1.42 2.94 6.88
N PRO A 68 -2.74 2.68 7.02
CA PRO A 68 -3.55 3.28 8.06
C PRO A 68 -3.08 2.84 9.45
N VAL A 69 -3.25 3.73 10.43
CA VAL A 69 -2.85 3.55 11.83
C VAL A 69 -4.07 3.65 12.74
N GLU A 70 -3.88 3.42 14.03
CA GLU A 70 -4.94 3.58 15.02
C GLU A 70 -5.48 5.03 15.07
N ASP A 71 -6.78 5.16 15.23
CA ASP A 71 -7.50 6.43 15.28
C ASP A 71 -6.98 7.32 16.43
N GLY A 72 -6.86 8.62 16.16
CA GLY A 72 -6.40 9.59 17.14
C GLY A 72 -4.94 9.42 17.57
N MET A 73 -4.13 8.63 16.84
CA MET A 73 -2.71 8.47 17.17
C MET A 73 -2.00 9.83 17.24
N PRO A 74 -1.40 10.19 18.39
CA PRO A 74 -0.68 11.44 18.57
C PRO A 74 0.45 11.62 17.55
N ALA A 75 0.67 12.87 17.10
CA ALA A 75 1.65 13.19 16.07
C ALA A 75 3.10 12.83 16.46
N ASP A 76 3.41 12.95 17.75
CA ASP A 76 4.70 12.57 18.36
C ASP A 76 4.96 11.05 18.33
N LYS A 77 3.93 10.22 18.14
CA LYS A 77 4.07 8.77 17.88
C LYS A 77 3.94 8.41 16.41
N ARG A 78 3.06 9.10 15.68
CA ARG A 78 2.80 8.88 14.24
C ARG A 78 4.03 9.22 13.40
N HIS A 79 4.68 10.37 13.64
CA HIS A 79 5.83 10.78 12.84
C HIS A 79 7.05 9.86 12.99
N PRO A 80 7.45 9.41 14.19
CA PRO A 80 8.52 8.41 14.32
C PRO A 80 8.22 7.12 13.57
N PHE A 81 7.00 6.60 13.69
CA PHE A 81 6.56 5.42 12.95
C PHE A 81 6.70 5.62 11.43
N MET A 82 6.15 6.70 10.90
CA MET A 82 6.24 7.01 9.47
C MET A 82 7.69 7.18 9.00
N SER A 83 8.51 7.85 9.80
CA SER A 83 9.93 8.08 9.49
C SER A 83 10.71 6.76 9.44
N GLU A 84 10.44 5.86 10.38
CA GLU A 84 11.07 4.54 10.42
C GLU A 84 10.67 3.67 9.21
N ILE A 85 9.39 3.67 8.82
CA ILE A 85 8.92 2.98 7.62
C ILE A 85 9.60 3.53 6.37
N CYS A 86 9.63 4.86 6.20
CA CYS A 86 10.28 5.50 5.05
C CYS A 86 11.77 5.21 5.00
N ALA A 87 12.48 5.21 6.14
CA ALA A 87 13.90 4.90 6.20
C ALA A 87 14.18 3.45 5.80
N LYS A 88 13.39 2.50 6.33
CA LYS A 88 13.48 1.08 5.99
C LYS A 88 13.17 0.81 4.52
N TRP A 89 12.17 1.49 3.96
CA TRP A 89 11.86 1.40 2.53
C TRP A 89 13.01 1.89 1.66
N GLN A 90 13.54 3.09 1.94
CA GLN A 90 14.68 3.65 1.22
C GLN A 90 15.91 2.72 1.30
N HIS A 91 16.17 2.16 2.48
CA HIS A 91 17.27 1.22 2.66
C HIS A 91 17.13 -0.06 1.81
N ILE A 92 15.93 -0.63 1.73
CA ILE A 92 15.67 -1.87 0.97
C ILE A 92 15.65 -1.62 -0.54
N THR A 93 15.10 -0.48 -0.96
CA THR A 93 14.86 -0.20 -2.39
C THR A 93 15.96 0.64 -3.04
N GLY A 94 16.79 1.32 -2.25
CA GLY A 94 17.76 2.31 -2.74
C GLY A 94 17.12 3.60 -3.25
N CYS A 95 15.79 3.79 -3.11
CA CYS A 95 15.12 4.99 -3.58
C CYS A 95 15.49 6.21 -2.71
N SER A 96 15.36 7.40 -3.28
CA SER A 96 15.51 8.65 -2.53
C SER A 96 14.26 8.97 -1.71
N LYS A 97 14.40 9.88 -0.74
CA LYS A 97 13.28 10.39 0.07
C LYS A 97 12.13 11.00 -0.75
N ASN A 98 12.39 11.41 -2.00
CA ASN A 98 11.39 12.01 -2.89
C ASN A 98 10.67 10.96 -3.76
N GLU A 99 11.07 9.69 -3.67
CA GLU A 99 10.54 8.58 -4.47
C GLU A 99 9.67 7.62 -3.64
N ILE A 100 9.26 8.06 -2.44
CA ILE A 100 8.26 7.39 -1.63
C ILE A 100 7.30 8.42 -1.01
N ILE A 101 6.01 8.14 -1.11
CA ILE A 101 4.94 8.86 -0.42
C ILE A 101 4.26 7.86 0.52
N LEU A 102 4.47 8.02 1.82
CA LEU A 102 3.78 7.24 2.85
C LEU A 102 2.59 8.05 3.39
N VAL A 103 1.41 7.44 3.37
CA VAL A 103 0.18 8.02 3.92
C VAL A 103 -0.32 7.11 5.03
N SER A 104 -0.37 7.65 6.26
CA SER A 104 -0.80 6.94 7.46
C SER A 104 -2.00 7.63 8.12
N PRO A 105 -3.19 7.52 7.51
CA PRO A 105 -4.41 8.09 8.07
C PRO A 105 -4.91 7.25 9.25
N ASP A 106 -5.85 7.82 10.00
CA ASP A 106 -6.68 7.08 10.95
C ASP A 106 -7.43 5.96 10.19
N MET A 107 -7.58 4.80 10.84
CA MET A 107 -8.23 3.64 10.25
C MET A 107 -9.66 3.96 9.81
N SER A 108 -10.41 4.71 10.63
CA SER A 108 -11.78 5.10 10.29
C SER A 108 -11.83 6.06 9.09
N GLU A 109 -10.88 6.96 8.93
CA GLU A 109 -10.81 7.84 7.74
C GLU A 109 -10.45 7.07 6.48
N TYR A 110 -9.53 6.11 6.60
CA TYR A 110 -9.20 5.20 5.51
C TYR A 110 -10.43 4.41 5.05
N GLU A 111 -11.19 3.84 5.98
CA GLU A 111 -12.41 3.10 5.68
C GLU A 111 -13.48 3.99 5.06
N ARG A 112 -13.75 5.17 5.64
CA ARG A 112 -14.68 6.16 5.08
C ARG A 112 -14.32 6.55 3.65
N MET A 113 -13.04 6.77 3.36
CA MET A 113 -12.59 7.12 2.03
C MET A 113 -12.88 6.00 1.03
N HIS A 114 -12.60 4.74 1.38
CA HIS A 114 -12.90 3.58 0.51
C HIS A 114 -14.40 3.39 0.30
N GLU A 115 -15.21 3.56 1.33
CA GLU A 115 -16.67 3.52 1.23
C GLU A 115 -17.20 4.62 0.31
N ALA A 116 -16.66 5.84 0.42
CA ALA A 116 -17.03 6.96 -0.44
C ALA A 116 -16.64 6.71 -1.91
N PHE A 117 -15.50 6.06 -2.18
CA PHE A 117 -15.15 5.64 -3.54
C PHE A 117 -16.09 4.56 -4.07
N ASP A 118 -16.40 3.56 -3.25
CA ASP A 118 -17.33 2.48 -3.60
C ASP A 118 -18.76 2.98 -3.85
N ALA A 119 -19.20 4.03 -3.15
CA ALA A 119 -20.52 4.63 -3.32
C ALA A 119 -20.70 5.36 -4.65
N ARG A 120 -19.61 5.77 -5.32
CA ARG A 120 -19.65 6.42 -6.65
C ARG A 120 -19.93 5.45 -7.79
N VAL A 121 -19.86 4.15 -7.53
CA VAL A 121 -20.00 3.10 -8.53
C VAL A 121 -21.31 2.35 -8.30
N ASP A 122 -22.10 2.16 -9.36
CA ASP A 122 -23.31 1.33 -9.33
C ASP A 122 -23.04 -0.03 -8.67
N GLU A 123 -23.98 -0.53 -7.87
CA GLU A 123 -23.77 -1.73 -7.06
C GLU A 123 -23.42 -2.97 -7.90
N LYS A 124 -24.06 -3.17 -9.06
CA LYS A 124 -23.77 -4.31 -9.93
C LYS A 124 -22.38 -4.20 -10.53
N VAL A 125 -22.02 -2.99 -10.97
CA VAL A 125 -20.67 -2.70 -11.49
C VAL A 125 -19.63 -2.92 -10.40
N ARG A 126 -19.85 -2.41 -9.19
CA ARG A 126 -18.98 -2.58 -8.03
C ARG A 126 -18.74 -4.05 -7.68
N LYS A 127 -19.80 -4.86 -7.60
CA LYS A 127 -19.69 -6.31 -7.33
C LYS A 127 -18.84 -7.02 -8.41
N LYS A 128 -19.12 -6.73 -9.68
CA LYS A 128 -18.35 -7.28 -10.82
C LYS A 128 -16.88 -6.85 -10.76
N THR A 129 -16.61 -5.58 -10.49
CA THR A 129 -15.24 -5.03 -10.40
C THR A 129 -14.49 -5.65 -9.23
N LYS A 130 -15.09 -5.75 -8.04
CA LYS A 130 -14.47 -6.40 -6.87
C LYS A 130 -14.10 -7.85 -7.14
N LEU A 131 -15.01 -8.63 -7.76
CA LEU A 131 -14.73 -10.00 -8.15
C LEU A 131 -13.56 -10.09 -9.15
N ARG A 132 -13.55 -9.22 -10.18
CA ARG A 132 -12.46 -9.15 -11.16
C ARG A 132 -11.13 -8.79 -10.50
N MET A 133 -11.11 -7.82 -9.58
CA MET A 133 -9.91 -7.42 -8.83
C MET A 133 -9.39 -8.56 -7.95
N MET A 134 -10.27 -9.25 -7.21
CA MET A 134 -9.88 -10.42 -6.42
C MET A 134 -9.26 -11.51 -7.29
N LEU A 135 -9.87 -11.85 -8.41
CA LEU A 135 -9.32 -12.84 -9.35
C LEU A 135 -7.95 -12.42 -9.88
N ARG A 136 -7.79 -11.14 -10.25
CA ARG A 136 -6.49 -10.59 -10.69
C ARG A 136 -5.43 -10.69 -9.59
N LEU A 137 -5.75 -10.35 -8.35
CA LEU A 137 -4.83 -10.46 -7.20
C LEU A 137 -4.43 -11.91 -6.93
N ILE A 138 -5.39 -12.86 -7.01
CA ILE A 138 -5.11 -14.29 -6.84
C ILE A 138 -4.18 -14.79 -7.96
N VAL A 139 -4.47 -14.45 -9.22
CA VAL A 139 -3.61 -14.79 -10.36
C VAL A 139 -2.22 -14.17 -10.19
N GLY A 140 -2.14 -12.91 -9.75
CA GLY A 140 -0.89 -12.23 -9.45
C GLY A 140 -0.09 -12.95 -8.37
N TYR A 141 -0.76 -13.42 -7.32
CA TYR A 141 -0.12 -14.21 -6.26
C TYR A 141 0.48 -15.50 -6.78
N PHE A 142 -0.25 -16.28 -7.59
CA PHE A 142 0.30 -17.51 -8.18
C PHE A 142 1.46 -17.25 -9.14
N LYS A 143 1.47 -16.10 -9.83
CA LYS A 143 2.53 -15.75 -10.79
C LYS A 143 3.77 -15.16 -10.14
N LYS A 144 3.61 -14.28 -9.14
CA LYS A 144 4.70 -13.47 -8.56
C LYS A 144 5.01 -13.80 -7.10
N GLY A 145 4.18 -14.60 -6.41
CA GLY A 145 4.37 -14.96 -5.00
C GLY A 145 3.90 -13.91 -3.98
N TYR A 146 3.19 -12.87 -4.42
CA TYR A 146 2.58 -11.83 -3.58
C TYR A 146 1.32 -11.27 -4.25
N LEU A 147 0.41 -10.69 -3.47
CA LEU A 147 -0.86 -10.17 -3.98
C LEU A 147 -0.60 -8.91 -4.83
N THR A 148 -0.82 -9.02 -6.13
CA THR A 148 -0.52 -7.95 -7.08
C THR A 148 -1.49 -7.89 -8.25
N THR A 149 -1.77 -6.69 -8.73
CA THR A 149 -2.51 -6.44 -9.97
C THR A 149 -1.99 -5.17 -10.64
N SER A 150 -2.15 -5.06 -11.96
CA SER A 150 -1.90 -3.82 -12.70
C SER A 150 -3.16 -2.95 -12.76
N THR A 151 -2.95 -1.64 -12.93
CA THR A 151 -3.98 -0.65 -13.28
C THR A 151 -4.30 -0.62 -14.77
N ASP A 152 -3.61 -1.41 -15.61
CA ASP A 152 -4.01 -1.63 -17.00
C ASP A 152 -5.47 -2.15 -17.06
N LEU A 153 -6.33 -1.33 -17.66
CA LEU A 153 -7.75 -1.61 -17.83
C LEU A 153 -7.99 -2.73 -18.84
#